data_AF-A0A816BSJ1-F1
#
_entry.id   AF-A0A816BSJ1-F1
#
_cell.length_a   1.000
_cell.length_b   1.000
_cell.length_c   1.000
_cell.angle_alpha   90.00
_cell.angle_beta   90.00
_cell.angle_gamma   90.00
#
_symmetry.space_group_name_H-M   'P 1'
#
loop_
_entity.id
_entity.type
_entity.pdbx_description
1 polymer ?
#
loop_
_entity_poly.entity_id
_entity_poly.type
_entity_poly.pdbx_seq_one_letter_code
_entity_poly.pdbx_strand_id
1 'polypeptide(L)'
;MPQRSQLKHTLTVRKKKIYDALQWPNQNNPLYRYITINQPTIDKLPDDDVPECFWATTEISNNTEAAESERSSYIPDPLANAFEPNTTTTVPITASAVLDVNGTTVSSDDVAEHLLGQMKVRMSDKTLESQSEEGAKQDPVYMIPRGNKPTNE
;
A
#
# COMPACT_ATOMS: atom_id res chain seq x y z
N MET A 1 -8.59 26.66 11.02
CA MET A 1 -9.02 26.50 9.63
C MET A 1 -7.80 26.19 8.77
N PRO A 2 -7.86 25.21 7.86
CA PRO A 2 -6.73 24.82 7.03
C PRO A 2 -6.33 25.95 6.10
N GLN A 3 -5.04 26.07 5.77
CA GLN A 3 -4.57 27.12 4.87
C GLN A 3 -4.90 26.78 3.42
N ARG A 4 -5.22 27.81 2.62
CA ARG A 4 -5.58 27.64 1.20
C ARG A 4 -4.48 26.96 0.39
N SER A 5 -3.23 27.28 0.70
CA SER A 5 -2.04 26.67 0.11
C SER A 5 -1.95 25.15 0.31
N GLN A 6 -2.38 24.64 1.46
CA GLN A 6 -2.30 23.22 1.79
C GLN A 6 -3.29 22.40 0.96
N LEU A 7 -4.53 22.87 0.84
CA LEU A 7 -5.57 22.17 0.09
C LEU A 7 -5.40 22.33 -1.42
N LYS A 8 -4.80 23.44 -1.87
CA LYS A 8 -4.53 23.68 -3.29
C LYS A 8 -3.63 22.59 -3.89
N HIS A 9 -2.72 21.98 -3.14
CA HIS A 9 -1.89 20.91 -3.70
C HIS A 9 -2.72 19.68 -4.13
N THR A 10 -3.73 19.32 -3.35
CA THR A 10 -4.46 18.05 -3.52
C THR A 10 -5.82 18.23 -4.18
N LEU A 11 -6.54 19.31 -3.87
CA LEU A 11 -7.93 19.52 -4.26
C LEU A 11 -8.10 20.56 -5.38
N THR A 12 -7.01 20.91 -6.08
CA THR A 12 -7.10 21.83 -7.22
C THR A 12 -7.90 21.22 -8.35
N VAL A 13 -8.93 21.95 -8.78
CA VAL A 13 -9.70 21.64 -9.97
C VAL A 13 -9.03 22.26 -11.20
N ARG A 14 -8.84 21.44 -12.24
CA ARG A 14 -8.34 21.86 -13.55
C ARG A 14 -9.40 21.60 -14.61
N LYS A 15 -10.10 22.64 -15.05
CA LYS A 15 -11.28 22.53 -15.95
C LYS A 15 -10.98 21.70 -17.20
N LYS A 16 -9.85 21.97 -17.84
CA LYS A 16 -9.40 21.26 -19.04
C LYS A 16 -9.28 19.75 -18.79
N LYS A 17 -8.66 19.36 -17.67
CA LYS A 17 -8.49 17.94 -17.32
C LYS A 17 -9.82 17.26 -17.04
N ILE A 18 -10.75 17.94 -16.39
CA ILE A 18 -12.10 17.42 -16.15
C ILE A 18 -12.83 17.21 -17.47
N TYR A 19 -12.82 18.21 -18.35
CA TYR A 19 -13.45 18.11 -19.67
C TYR A 19 -12.87 16.96 -20.48
N ASP A 20 -11.54 16.88 -20.60
CA ASP A 20 -10.85 15.83 -21.34
C ASP A 20 -11.19 14.43 -20.76
N ALA A 21 -11.22 14.32 -19.42
CA ALA A 21 -11.56 13.07 -18.74
C ALA A 21 -13.02 12.65 -18.90
N LEU A 22 -13.96 13.60 -19.03
CA LEU A 22 -15.37 13.31 -19.33
C LEU A 22 -15.61 13.03 -20.81
N GLN A 23 -14.83 13.64 -21.69
CA GLN A 23 -14.91 13.44 -23.13
C GLN A 23 -14.36 12.05 -23.52
N TRP A 24 -13.31 11.58 -22.87
CA TRP A 24 -12.71 10.27 -23.13
C TRP A 24 -13.72 9.10 -23.08
N PRO A 25 -14.50 8.88 -22.00
CA PRO A 25 -15.45 7.77 -21.94
C PRO A 25 -16.60 7.93 -22.93
N ASN A 26 -17.00 9.16 -23.26
CA ASN A 26 -18.02 9.42 -24.27
C ASN A 26 -17.59 8.92 -25.66
N GLN A 27 -16.31 9.11 -26.00
CA GLN A 27 -15.74 8.67 -27.28
C GLN A 27 -15.39 7.18 -27.31
N ASN A 28 -14.95 6.61 -26.19
CA ASN A 28 -14.35 5.27 -26.16
C ASN A 28 -15.28 4.17 -25.65
N ASN A 29 -16.32 4.51 -24.89
CA ASN A 29 -17.22 3.53 -24.29
C ASN A 29 -18.66 3.69 -24.83
N PRO A 30 -19.20 2.68 -25.55
CA PRO A 30 -20.55 2.72 -26.10
C PRO A 30 -21.65 3.04 -25.08
N LEU A 31 -21.47 2.68 -23.81
CA LEU A 31 -22.44 2.94 -22.74
C LEU A 31 -22.63 4.44 -22.46
N TYR A 32 -21.61 5.26 -22.75
CA TYR A 32 -21.60 6.70 -22.44
C TYR A 32 -21.81 7.58 -23.69
N ARG A 33 -22.02 6.97 -24.87
CA ARG A 33 -22.10 7.66 -26.18
C ARG A 33 -23.23 8.69 -26.29
N TYR A 34 -24.30 8.49 -25.54
CA TYR A 34 -25.48 9.37 -25.57
C TYR A 34 -25.54 10.35 -24.39
N ILE A 35 -24.49 10.41 -23.57
CA ILE A 35 -24.43 11.36 -22.46
C ILE A 35 -23.98 12.72 -22.99
N THR A 36 -24.75 13.76 -22.67
CA THR A 36 -24.39 15.14 -22.99
C THR A 36 -23.63 15.74 -21.82
N ILE A 37 -22.39 16.16 -22.08
CA ILE A 37 -21.57 16.84 -21.05
C ILE A 37 -22.15 18.22 -20.81
N ASN A 38 -22.50 18.50 -19.55
CA ASN A 38 -23.06 19.79 -19.15
C ASN A 38 -21.95 20.84 -19.00
N GLN A 39 -21.62 21.49 -20.11
CA GLN A 39 -20.60 22.53 -20.17
C GLN A 39 -20.81 23.70 -19.17
N PRO A 40 -22.01 24.28 -19.01
CA PRO A 40 -22.19 25.41 -18.09
C PRO A 40 -21.94 25.02 -16.62
N THR A 41 -22.05 23.74 -16.26
CA THR A 41 -21.64 23.27 -14.93
C THR A 41 -20.11 23.25 -14.78
N ILE A 42 -19.39 22.83 -15.83
CA ILE A 42 -17.92 22.84 -15.84
C ILE A 42 -17.40 24.28 -15.81
N ASP A 43 -18.06 25.20 -16.51
CA ASP A 43 -17.66 26.61 -16.58
C ASP A 43 -17.75 27.31 -15.22
N LYS A 44 -18.70 26.90 -14.37
CA LYS A 44 -18.87 27.39 -12.99
C LYS A 44 -17.77 26.95 -12.03
N LEU A 45 -16.99 25.92 -12.36
CA LEU A 45 -15.87 25.51 -11.54
C LEU A 45 -14.81 26.62 -11.51
N PRO A 46 -13.95 26.69 -10.49
CA PRO A 46 -12.77 27.56 -10.53
C PRO A 46 -11.72 27.00 -11.52
N ASP A 47 -10.81 27.86 -11.97
CA ASP A 47 -9.66 27.43 -12.79
C ASP A 47 -8.39 27.42 -11.94
N ASP A 48 -7.69 26.27 -11.92
CA ASP A 48 -6.51 26.01 -11.11
C ASP A 48 -6.65 26.41 -9.61
N ASP A 49 -7.83 26.16 -9.04
CA ASP A 49 -8.13 26.44 -7.64
C ASP A 49 -9.10 25.42 -7.01
N VAL A 50 -9.30 25.53 -5.70
CA VAL A 50 -10.17 24.64 -4.91
C VAL A 50 -11.61 25.17 -4.89
N PRO A 51 -12.62 24.36 -5.27
CA PRO A 51 -14.04 24.73 -5.21
C PRO A 51 -14.54 25.11 -3.80
N GLU A 52 -15.49 26.06 -3.76
CA GLU A 52 -16.08 26.57 -2.50
C GLU A 52 -16.76 25.51 -1.64
N CYS A 53 -17.35 24.50 -2.28
CA CYS A 53 -18.01 23.41 -1.57
C CYS A 53 -17.07 22.64 -0.65
N PHE A 54 -15.78 22.50 -1.00
CA PHE A 54 -14.79 21.86 -0.13
C PHE A 54 -14.46 22.74 1.07
N TRP A 55 -14.42 24.07 0.91
CA TRP A 55 -14.24 24.99 2.04
C TRP A 55 -15.38 24.88 3.05
N ALA A 56 -16.61 24.75 2.56
CA ALA A 56 -17.80 24.66 3.41
C ALA A 56 -17.89 23.37 4.23
N THR A 57 -17.23 22.29 3.78
CA THR A 57 -17.30 20.96 4.42
C THR A 57 -16.01 20.51 5.10
N THR A 58 -14.91 21.25 4.93
CA THR A 58 -13.64 20.88 5.56
C THR A 58 -13.62 21.24 7.04
N GLU A 59 -13.48 20.24 7.90
CA GLU A 59 -13.28 20.38 9.33
C GLU A 59 -11.92 19.80 9.74
N ILE A 60 -11.24 20.43 10.70
CA ILE A 60 -10.04 19.86 11.32
C ILE A 60 -10.47 19.17 12.61
N SER A 61 -10.40 17.83 12.63
CA SER A 61 -10.54 17.05 13.86
C SER A 61 -9.17 16.87 14.51
N ASN A 62 -9.08 17.19 15.81
CA ASN A 62 -7.91 16.88 16.65
C ASN A 62 -8.11 15.62 17.50
N ASN A 63 -9.21 14.88 17.28
CA ASN A 63 -9.51 13.67 18.04
C ASN A 63 -8.69 12.49 17.49
N THR A 64 -7.45 12.38 17.95
CA THR A 64 -6.52 11.32 17.55
C THR A 64 -7.01 9.94 18.00
N GLU A 65 -7.70 9.85 19.14
CA GLU A 65 -8.25 8.59 19.67
C GLU A 65 -9.36 8.03 18.77
N ALA A 66 -10.26 8.88 18.28
CA ALA A 66 -11.27 8.47 17.31
C ALA A 66 -10.63 7.99 15.99
N ALA A 67 -9.63 8.70 15.50
CA ALA A 67 -8.90 8.31 14.28
C ALA A 67 -8.15 6.97 14.45
N GLU A 68 -7.56 6.73 15.62
CA GLU A 68 -6.90 5.47 15.95
C GLU A 68 -7.90 4.30 16.09
N SER A 69 -9.07 4.56 16.66
CA SER A 69 -10.17 3.59 16.82
C SER A 69 -10.82 3.20 15.48
N GLU A 70 -11.00 4.16 14.57
CA GLU A 70 -11.43 3.88 13.20
C GLU A 70 -10.40 3.00 12.48
N ARG A 71 -9.11 3.31 12.64
CA ARG A 71 -8.02 2.53 12.04
C ARG A 71 -7.94 1.10 12.58
N SER A 72 -8.17 0.89 13.88
CA SER A 72 -8.12 -0.44 14.50
C SER A 72 -9.26 -1.35 14.05
N SER A 73 -10.41 -0.78 13.64
CA SER A 73 -11.58 -1.54 13.19
C SER A 73 -11.46 -2.13 11.78
N TYR A 74 -10.51 -1.67 10.95
CA TYR A 74 -10.27 -2.21 9.61
C TYR A 74 -9.33 -3.42 9.58
N ILE A 75 -8.73 -3.77 10.73
CA ILE A 75 -8.02 -5.03 10.89
C ILE A 75 -9.04 -6.01 11.47
N PRO A 76 -9.65 -6.90 10.66
CA PRO A 76 -10.49 -7.93 11.22
C PRO A 76 -9.65 -8.71 12.23
N ASP A 77 -10.05 -8.68 13.50
CA ASP A 77 -9.38 -9.44 14.53
C ASP A 77 -9.54 -10.93 14.16
N PRO A 78 -8.43 -11.63 13.83
CA PRO A 78 -8.50 -13.04 13.46
C PRO A 78 -9.00 -13.93 14.61
N LEU A 79 -9.09 -13.39 15.84
CA LEU A 79 -9.62 -14.07 17.01
C LEU A 79 -11.08 -13.71 17.32
N ALA A 80 -11.59 -12.57 16.85
CA ALA A 80 -12.96 -12.14 17.12
C ALA A 80 -14.03 -12.97 16.37
N ASN A 81 -13.63 -13.66 15.29
CA ASN A 81 -14.50 -14.57 14.52
C ASN A 81 -14.28 -16.06 14.87
N ALA A 82 -13.93 -16.37 16.11
CA ALA A 82 -13.77 -17.75 16.56
C ALA A 82 -15.10 -18.52 16.80
N PHE A 83 -16.28 -17.92 16.58
CA PHE A 83 -17.57 -18.59 16.79
C PHE A 83 -18.62 -18.23 15.74
N GLU A 84 -18.46 -18.76 14.53
CA GLU A 84 -19.61 -19.23 13.74
C GLU A 84 -19.16 -20.51 12.99
N PRO A 85 -19.74 -21.68 13.28
CA PRO A 85 -19.43 -22.90 12.54
C PRO A 85 -20.05 -22.80 11.13
N ASN A 86 -19.28 -22.26 10.18
CA ASN A 86 -19.63 -22.34 8.77
C ASN A 86 -19.55 -23.80 8.31
N THR A 87 -20.71 -24.39 8.03
CA THR A 87 -20.78 -25.57 7.18
C THR A 87 -20.33 -25.16 5.78
N THR A 88 -19.15 -25.64 5.41
CA THR A 88 -18.64 -25.82 4.04
C THR A 88 -17.75 -24.70 3.49
N THR A 89 -16.45 -25.03 3.54
CA THR A 89 -15.36 -24.72 2.59
C THR A 89 -14.60 -23.39 2.77
N THR A 90 -13.69 -23.45 3.75
CA THR A 90 -12.31 -22.94 3.70
C THR A 90 -12.14 -21.42 3.53
N VAL A 91 -11.80 -20.75 4.63
CA VAL A 91 -11.18 -19.41 4.62
C VAL A 91 -9.65 -19.57 4.69
N PRO A 92 -8.89 -19.13 3.67
CA PRO A 92 -7.45 -19.35 3.60
C PRO A 92 -6.66 -18.37 4.47
N ILE A 93 -5.59 -18.88 5.10
CA ILE A 93 -4.62 -18.09 5.88
C ILE A 93 -3.81 -17.23 4.91
N THR A 94 -3.91 -15.90 4.99
CA THR A 94 -2.97 -14.98 4.35
C THR A 94 -2.02 -14.42 5.41
N ALA A 95 -0.76 -14.88 5.36
CA ALA A 95 0.30 -14.26 6.15
C ALA A 95 0.61 -12.88 5.56
N SER A 96 0.26 -11.81 6.28
CA SER A 96 0.63 -10.44 5.93
C SER A 96 1.78 -10.00 6.84
N ALA A 97 2.86 -9.52 6.24
CA ALA A 97 3.99 -8.91 6.94
C ALA A 97 4.23 -7.52 6.35
N VAL A 98 4.34 -6.50 7.20
CA VAL A 98 4.79 -5.16 6.82
C VAL A 98 6.16 -4.97 7.46
N LEU A 99 7.21 -4.89 6.63
CA LEU A 99 8.53 -4.44 7.03
C LEU A 99 8.72 -3.01 6.52
N ASP A 100 8.38 -2.04 7.37
CA ASP A 100 8.90 -0.68 7.23
C ASP A 100 9.75 -0.39 8.46
N VAL A 101 11.07 -0.33 8.26
CA VAL A 101 12.02 0.07 9.28
C VAL A 101 12.70 1.32 8.73
N ASN A 102 12.02 2.46 8.87
CA ASN A 102 12.53 3.81 8.66
C ASN A 102 13.29 4.02 7.34
N GLY A 103 12.65 3.96 6.17
CA GLY A 103 13.01 4.74 4.96
C GLY A 103 14.49 4.94 4.59
N THR A 104 15.40 4.08 5.04
CA THR A 104 16.84 4.13 4.83
C THR A 104 17.16 2.86 4.06
N THR A 105 17.65 3.05 2.85
CA THR A 105 18.02 1.96 1.95
C THR A 105 19.15 1.17 2.60
N VAL A 106 18.85 0.05 3.24
CA VAL A 106 19.86 -0.90 3.69
C VAL A 106 20.52 -1.48 2.44
N SER A 107 21.84 -1.27 2.31
CA SER A 107 22.61 -1.80 1.18
C SER A 107 22.72 -3.32 1.28
N SER A 108 22.80 -4.00 0.14
CA SER A 108 23.02 -5.45 0.12
C SER A 108 24.34 -5.85 0.80
N ASP A 109 25.32 -4.95 0.80
CA ASP A 109 26.60 -5.14 1.47
C ASP A 109 26.47 -5.11 3.00
N ASP A 110 25.60 -4.25 3.56
CA ASP A 110 25.35 -4.20 5.01
C ASP A 110 24.70 -5.48 5.53
N VAL A 111 23.81 -6.08 4.70
CA VAL A 111 23.19 -7.37 5.00
C VAL A 111 24.21 -8.50 4.94
N ALA A 112 25.13 -8.46 3.97
CA ALA A 112 26.19 -9.46 3.82
C ALA A 112 27.17 -9.43 5.00
N GLU A 113 27.60 -8.24 5.43
CA GLU A 113 28.44 -8.03 6.61
C GLU A 113 27.75 -8.52 7.89
N HIS A 114 26.46 -8.20 8.06
CA HIS A 114 25.69 -8.67 9.22
C HIS A 114 25.58 -10.21 9.27
N LEU A 115 25.34 -10.85 8.13
CA LEU A 115 25.30 -12.32 8.03
C LEU A 115 26.67 -12.95 8.30
N LEU A 116 27.75 -12.36 7.78
CA LEU A 116 29.12 -12.82 8.05
C LEU A 116 29.46 -12.72 9.55
N GLY A 117 29.06 -11.61 10.18
CA GLY A 117 29.20 -11.38 11.62
C GLY A 117 28.47 -12.46 12.44
N GLN A 118 27.21 -12.76 12.10
CA GLN A 118 26.46 -13.82 12.78
C GLN A 118 27.07 -15.22 12.58
N MET A 119 27.60 -15.53 11.39
CA MET A 119 28.33 -16.78 11.18
C MET A 119 29.59 -16.87 12.06
N LYS A 120 30.33 -15.78 12.22
CA LYS A 120 31.54 -15.75 13.06
C LYS A 120 31.22 -15.91 14.55
N VAL A 121 30.15 -15.28 15.03
CA VAL A 121 29.67 -15.45 16.42
C VAL A 121 29.23 -16.90 16.64
N ARG A 122 28.44 -17.48 15.74
CA ARG A 122 28.03 -18.90 15.83
C ARG A 122 29.18 -19.90 15.69
N MET A 123 30.23 -19.60 14.93
CA MET A 123 31.42 -20.45 14.86
C MET A 123 32.27 -20.36 16.13
N SER A 124 32.27 -19.21 16.80
CA SER A 124 32.94 -19.04 18.09
C SER A 124 32.20 -19.80 19.21
N ASP A 125 30.86 -19.76 19.21
CA ASP A 125 30.05 -20.52 20.17
C ASP A 125 30.09 -22.03 19.88
N LYS A 126 30.06 -22.45 18.62
CA LYS A 126 30.16 -23.88 18.24
C LYS A 126 31.56 -24.48 18.45
N THR A 127 32.60 -23.67 18.60
CA THR A 127 33.94 -24.17 18.95
C THR A 127 34.00 -24.64 20.41
N LEU A 128 33.04 -24.23 21.25
CA LEU A 128 32.91 -24.73 22.63
C LEU A 128 31.95 -25.92 22.79
N GLU A 129 31.07 -26.20 21.82
CA GLU A 129 30.11 -27.33 21.92
C GLU A 129 30.34 -28.48 20.91
N SER A 130 31.38 -28.43 20.08
CA SER A 130 31.70 -29.54 19.16
C SER A 130 32.49 -30.67 19.83
N GLN A 131 31.86 -31.39 20.76
CA GLN A 131 32.13 -32.81 21.01
C GLN A 131 30.85 -33.54 21.40
N SER A 132 30.01 -33.92 20.42
CA SER A 132 29.36 -35.25 20.33
C SER A 132 28.17 -35.29 19.33
N GLU A 133 28.35 -36.10 18.27
CA GLU A 133 27.37 -37.00 17.59
C GLU A 133 26.16 -36.38 16.84
N GLU A 134 26.06 -36.46 15.48
CA GLU A 134 25.79 -37.59 14.57
C GLU A 134 24.28 -37.81 14.30
N GLY A 135 23.82 -37.58 13.05
CA GLY A 135 22.43 -37.91 12.64
C GLY A 135 21.91 -37.17 11.40
N ALA A 136 21.41 -37.93 10.42
CA ALA A 136 21.07 -37.55 9.03
C ALA A 136 19.80 -36.68 8.82
N LYS A 137 19.78 -35.86 7.74
CA LYS A 137 18.79 -35.87 6.62
C LYS A 137 18.97 -34.70 5.62
N GLN A 138 18.86 -35.03 4.34
CA GLN A 138 18.70 -34.14 3.16
C GLN A 138 17.33 -33.44 3.23
N ASP A 139 17.09 -32.23 2.69
CA ASP A 139 17.11 -31.89 1.25
C ASP A 139 17.38 -30.39 0.96
N PRO A 140 17.88 -30.05 -0.25
CA PRO A 140 18.15 -28.69 -0.70
C PRO A 140 16.92 -28.03 -1.35
N VAL A 141 16.60 -26.77 -1.00
CA VAL A 141 15.54 -26.00 -1.69
C VAL A 141 16.17 -24.98 -2.65
N TYR A 142 15.85 -25.13 -3.94
CA TYR A 142 16.33 -24.35 -5.08
C TYR A 142 15.44 -23.11 -5.34
N MET A 143 16.03 -22.01 -5.85
CA MET A 143 15.37 -20.72 -6.12
C MET A 143 14.62 -20.67 -7.47
N ILE A 144 13.60 -19.79 -7.58
CA ILE A 144 12.89 -19.46 -8.82
C ILE A 144 13.48 -18.17 -9.45
N PRO A 145 13.80 -18.13 -10.76
CA PRO A 145 14.37 -16.97 -11.44
C PRO A 145 13.34 -15.88 -11.75
N ARG A 146 13.75 -14.60 -11.67
CA ARG A 146 12.96 -13.45 -12.15
C ARG A 146 13.18 -13.24 -13.65
N GLY A 147 12.09 -13.18 -14.43
CA GLY A 147 12.13 -12.95 -15.88
C GLY A 147 12.55 -11.54 -16.28
N ASN A 148 13.14 -11.43 -17.47
CA ASN A 148 13.57 -10.18 -18.09
C ASN A 148 12.38 -9.29 -18.47
N LYS A 149 12.52 -7.97 -18.29
CA LYS A 149 11.62 -6.98 -18.90
C LYS A 149 11.90 -6.86 -20.41
N PRO A 150 10.89 -6.76 -21.28
CA PRO A 150 11.09 -6.36 -22.68
C PRO A 150 11.48 -4.88 -22.75
N THR A 151 12.55 -4.59 -23.50
CA THR A 151 12.83 -3.27 -24.08
C THR A 151 11.95 -3.10 -25.31
N ASN A 152 11.02 -2.14 -25.30
CA ASN A 152 10.44 -1.62 -26.53
C ASN A 152 11.28 -0.42 -26.98
N GLU A 153 11.95 -0.58 -28.12
CA GLU A 153 12.18 0.52 -29.07
C GLU A 153 10.92 0.74 -29.91
#